data_AF-A0A3P5HDX8-F1
#
_entry.id   AF-A0A3P5HDX8-F1
#
_cell.length_a   1.000
_cell.length_b   1.000
_cell.length_c   1.000
_cell.angle_alpha   90.00
_cell.angle_beta   90.00
_cell.angle_gamma   90.00
#
_symmetry.space_group_name_H-M   'P 1'
#
loop_
_entity.id
_entity.type
_entity.pdbx_description
1 polymer ?
#
loop_
_entity_poly.entity_id
_entity_poly.type
_entity_poly.pdbx_seq_one_letter_code
_entity_poly.pdbx_strand_id
1 'polypeptide(L)'
;MNKISFSVGQAAGVAVMSVNADATLTNTSGGASVFAGLVISRRGAPGKVLKVDDTTYQSVLGSPIHPRLGAAFEPYRHVERAVKGGSGYVVRVCAKDMKVPGISVSVVGKAKAAKASKELSVEPTETTANLGDTLSVGVAPTATTQSVTFTPKETPQIKGGEKALFFIKDGDASQNRTLSLTRDDEESKLFTLTLKEKQTDGSIEVLESHQVSFNPEGTNDMGQPAWIPTLLESQSTRIGAVLADNAEASAAQLIFEDVAFEGGTDGNLSEIAAADYLEALKVLEASEVNYTALLSLGCYDASALAAIKKLAEDVRVDMFYDLKGNQTPENAISEAKSHSFGGSHQPSRYYFPLSCRDTFTGMNVVYGISCDAFVAKAKGVALVPDVGGWHYAPAGISRAIIDRQNIARIPNIGAVDREAFVLARINPVSVAADGSVYIDDSLTTYSKNNYLRFQHVSSLMNAIARNFYEVAQAIKHEPDGITKEALMKAMTELLDRYVAAGALVTPRDKSQGEDPYVVQVVQKDIDLWEVAWSVCPTGTARRIVGKPILMR
;
A
#
# COMPACT_ATOMS: atom_id res chain seq x y z
N MET A 1 -1.96 -6.35 10.65
CA MET A 1 -3.08 -7.22 11.04
C MET A 1 -2.50 -8.13 12.11
N ASN A 2 -3.18 -8.31 13.24
CA ASN A 2 -2.53 -8.96 14.38
C ASN A 2 -2.03 -10.38 14.02
N LYS A 3 -0.77 -10.67 14.37
CA LYS A 3 -0.11 -11.93 13.96
C LYS A 3 -0.62 -13.08 14.81
N ILE A 4 -0.67 -14.27 14.19
CA ILE A 4 -1.37 -15.42 14.77
C ILE A 4 -0.41 -16.56 15.03
N SER A 5 -0.47 -17.07 16.26
CA SER A 5 0.21 -18.29 16.64
C SER A 5 -0.58 -19.50 16.11
N PHE A 6 0.10 -20.44 15.47
CA PHE A 6 -0.49 -21.72 15.05
C PHE A 6 -0.67 -22.71 16.22
N SER A 7 -0.36 -22.31 17.46
CA SER A 7 -0.48 -23.10 18.70
C SER A 7 -0.49 -22.21 19.95
N VAL A 8 -0.97 -22.76 21.08
CA VAL A 8 -0.86 -22.16 22.44
C VAL A 8 0.21 -22.91 23.25
N GLY A 9 0.73 -22.28 24.31
CA GLY A 9 1.54 -22.92 25.35
C GLY A 9 0.82 -22.98 26.70
N GLN A 10 1.55 -23.25 27.78
CA GLN A 10 1.01 -23.37 29.16
C GLN A 10 0.59 -22.04 29.83
N ALA A 11 0.47 -20.94 29.08
CA ALA A 11 0.05 -19.63 29.59
C ALA A 11 -1.30 -19.24 28.99
N ALA A 12 -2.16 -18.59 29.79
CA ALA A 12 -3.48 -18.17 29.36
C ALA A 12 -3.41 -17.26 28.13
N GLY A 13 -3.94 -17.74 27.01
CA GLY A 13 -3.88 -17.09 25.70
C GLY A 13 -4.66 -17.90 24.67
N VAL A 14 -5.10 -17.27 23.59
CA VAL A 14 -5.97 -17.90 22.59
C VAL A 14 -5.26 -17.98 21.26
N ALA A 15 -5.09 -19.21 20.74
CA ALA A 15 -4.73 -19.45 19.36
C ALA A 15 -5.93 -20.03 18.61
N VAL A 16 -6.25 -19.41 17.49
CA VAL A 16 -7.04 -19.97 16.40
C VAL A 16 -6.11 -19.97 15.19
N MET A 17 -6.23 -20.92 14.25
CA MET A 17 -5.49 -20.77 12.99
C MET A 17 -6.09 -19.62 12.17
N SER A 18 -5.51 -18.44 12.34
CA SER A 18 -5.88 -17.12 11.84
C SER A 18 -6.83 -16.29 12.73
N VAL A 19 -6.70 -14.97 12.57
CA VAL A 19 -7.15 -13.82 13.41
C VAL A 19 -8.69 -13.23 13.09
N ASN A 20 -10.37 -12.07 14.27
CA ASN A 20 -10.74 -10.99 15.34
C ASN A 20 -10.47 -9.46 15.06
N ALA A 21 -11.30 -8.55 15.58
CA ALA A 21 -10.85 -7.18 15.81
C ALA A 21 -11.55 -6.51 17.01
N ASP A 22 -10.76 -6.18 18.03
CA ASP A 22 -11.10 -5.20 19.06
C ASP A 22 -10.29 -3.93 18.78
N ALA A 23 -10.85 -2.81 18.32
CA ALA A 23 -12.25 -2.56 17.96
C ALA A 23 -12.38 -1.42 16.92
N THR A 24 -13.62 -1.07 16.57
CA THR A 24 -14.02 0.13 15.80
C THR A 24 -13.61 0.21 14.32
N LEU A 25 -14.43 -0.39 13.45
CA LEU A 25 -15.39 0.39 12.63
C LEU A 25 -16.27 -0.54 11.79
N THR A 26 -17.60 -0.36 11.89
CA THR A 26 -18.57 -1.08 11.05
C THR A 26 -18.44 -0.67 9.59
N ASN A 27 -17.99 -1.59 8.75
CA ASN A 27 -18.15 -1.52 7.29
C ASN A 27 -18.78 -2.83 6.80
N THR A 28 -20.09 -2.81 6.57
CA THR A 28 -20.82 -3.89 5.88
C THR A 28 -20.45 -3.89 4.39
N SER A 29 -19.23 -4.33 4.10
CA SER A 29 -18.61 -4.30 2.77
C SER A 29 -19.11 -5.44 1.89
N GLY A 30 -20.39 -5.43 1.55
CA GLY A 30 -20.97 -6.35 0.57
C GLY A 30 -20.28 -6.24 -0.79
N GLY A 31 -19.79 -7.37 -1.32
CA GLY A 31 -19.24 -7.51 -2.68
C GLY A 31 -17.87 -6.85 -2.99
N ALA A 32 -17.44 -5.81 -2.27
CA ALA A 32 -16.20 -5.09 -2.60
C ALA A 32 -14.94 -5.86 -2.18
N SER A 33 -13.98 -6.00 -3.10
CA SER A 33 -12.67 -6.61 -2.84
C SER A 33 -11.61 -5.55 -2.58
N VAL A 34 -10.77 -5.77 -1.57
CA VAL A 34 -9.68 -4.86 -1.17
C VAL A 34 -8.33 -5.53 -1.40
N PHE A 35 -7.36 -4.84 -1.99
CA PHE A 35 -6.01 -5.37 -2.20
C PHE A 35 -4.98 -4.77 -1.23
N ALA A 36 -3.86 -5.46 -1.06
CA ALA A 36 -2.67 -4.90 -0.42
C ALA A 36 -1.40 -5.28 -1.19
N GLY A 37 -0.31 -4.50 -1.04
CA GLY A 37 0.95 -4.78 -1.73
C GLY A 37 2.08 -3.79 -1.43
N LEU A 38 3.24 -4.04 -2.04
CA LEU A 38 4.44 -3.21 -1.92
C LEU A 38 4.70 -2.50 -3.25
N VAL A 39 4.77 -1.17 -3.26
CA VAL A 39 4.84 -0.36 -4.49
C VAL A 39 6.14 0.44 -4.59
N ILE A 40 6.73 0.50 -5.79
CA ILE A 40 7.77 1.49 -6.10
C ILE A 40 7.09 2.73 -6.67
N SER A 41 7.29 3.87 -6.01
CA SER A 41 6.69 5.16 -6.37
C SER A 41 7.63 6.33 -6.04
N ARG A 42 7.33 7.52 -6.57
CA ARG A 42 8.07 8.77 -6.31
C ARG A 42 7.54 9.55 -5.09
N ARG A 43 6.23 9.45 -4.84
CA ARG A 43 5.60 9.97 -3.63
C ARG A 43 4.92 8.83 -2.87
N GLY A 44 4.63 9.07 -1.60
CA GLY A 44 4.09 8.11 -0.66
C GLY A 44 4.89 8.16 0.63
N ALA A 45 4.21 8.42 1.75
CA ALA A 45 4.83 8.65 3.05
C ALA A 45 5.64 7.41 3.50
N PRO A 46 6.97 7.53 3.71
CA PRO A 46 7.80 6.42 4.16
C PRO A 46 7.35 5.84 5.50
N GLY A 47 7.52 4.52 5.67
CA GLY A 47 7.18 3.84 6.92
C GLY A 47 5.68 3.77 7.25
N LYS A 48 4.79 4.23 6.37
CA LYS A 48 3.33 4.20 6.55
C LYS A 48 2.63 3.37 5.47
N VAL A 49 1.43 2.89 5.81
CA VAL A 49 0.51 2.30 4.83
C VAL A 49 -0.33 3.40 4.21
N LEU A 50 -0.42 3.37 2.88
CA LEU A 50 -1.09 4.36 2.07
C LEU A 50 -2.37 3.73 1.50
N LYS A 51 -3.53 4.33 1.83
CA LYS A 51 -4.79 3.94 1.18
C LYS A 51 -4.84 4.56 -0.21
N VAL A 52 -5.24 3.78 -1.21
CA VAL A 52 -5.41 4.21 -2.60
C VAL A 52 -6.71 3.69 -3.21
N ASP A 53 -7.29 4.50 -4.08
CA ASP A 53 -8.45 4.19 -4.92
C ASP A 53 -8.27 4.88 -6.30
N ASP A 54 -9.24 4.70 -7.20
CA ASP A 54 -9.20 5.20 -8.58
C ASP A 54 -9.07 6.74 -8.68
N THR A 55 -9.47 7.48 -7.64
CA THR A 55 -9.34 8.94 -7.57
C THR A 55 -8.08 9.40 -6.81
N THR A 56 -7.65 8.66 -5.77
CA THR A 56 -6.56 9.08 -4.88
C THR A 56 -5.17 8.55 -5.25
N TYR A 57 -5.05 7.50 -6.07
CA TYR A 57 -3.74 6.86 -6.29
C TYR A 57 -2.67 7.81 -6.85
N GLN A 58 -3.05 8.76 -7.70
CA GLN A 58 -2.11 9.74 -8.27
C GLN A 58 -1.70 10.83 -7.26
N SER A 59 -2.62 11.33 -6.44
CA SER A 59 -2.29 12.31 -5.40
C SER A 59 -1.40 11.69 -4.33
N VAL A 60 -1.63 10.42 -3.98
CA VAL A 60 -0.83 9.65 -3.01
C VAL A 60 0.55 9.23 -3.56
N LEU A 61 0.62 8.61 -4.74
CA LEU A 61 1.86 8.00 -5.26
C LEU A 61 2.71 8.91 -6.17
N GLY A 62 2.17 10.06 -6.57
CA GLY A 62 2.85 11.04 -7.40
C GLY A 62 2.95 10.62 -8.87
N SER A 63 3.76 11.34 -9.65
CA SER A 63 3.83 11.14 -11.11
C SER A 63 4.46 9.78 -11.50
N PRO A 64 3.91 9.10 -12.52
CA PRO A 64 4.36 7.76 -12.94
C PRO A 64 5.85 7.73 -13.33
N ILE A 65 6.52 6.64 -12.96
CA ILE A 65 7.91 6.37 -13.35
C ILE A 65 7.95 6.04 -14.85
N HIS A 66 8.91 6.62 -15.59
CA HIS A 66 9.03 6.43 -17.04
C HIS A 66 9.75 5.10 -17.35
N PRO A 67 9.28 4.25 -18.30
CA PRO A 67 9.87 2.93 -18.59
C PRO A 67 11.34 2.89 -19.04
N ARG A 68 11.97 4.05 -19.27
CA ARG A 68 13.43 4.16 -19.48
C ARG A 68 14.24 4.07 -18.19
N LEU A 69 13.61 4.18 -17.01
CA LEU A 69 14.24 4.18 -15.68
C LEU A 69 14.28 2.76 -15.04
N GLY A 70 14.48 1.73 -15.86
CA GLY A 70 14.47 0.34 -15.42
C GLY A 70 13.08 -0.20 -15.04
N ALA A 71 13.04 -1.41 -14.47
CA ALA A 71 11.80 -2.14 -14.19
C ALA A 71 10.86 -1.48 -13.16
N ALA A 72 11.35 -0.47 -12.41
CA ALA A 72 10.59 0.32 -11.45
C ALA A 72 9.37 1.06 -12.03
N PHE A 73 9.18 1.07 -13.36
CA PHE A 73 7.97 1.58 -13.99
C PHE A 73 6.72 0.70 -13.73
N GLU A 74 6.90 -0.61 -13.54
CA GLU A 74 5.82 -1.59 -13.52
C GLU A 74 4.83 -1.46 -12.34
N PRO A 75 5.28 -1.30 -11.07
CA PRO A 75 4.39 -1.26 -9.91
C PRO A 75 3.30 -0.19 -9.97
N TYR A 76 3.59 0.96 -10.57
CA TYR A 76 2.61 2.04 -10.74
C TYR A 76 1.47 1.66 -11.70
N ARG A 77 1.76 0.89 -12.78
CA ARG A 77 0.71 0.36 -13.69
C ARG A 77 -0.11 -0.71 -12.98
N HIS A 78 0.54 -1.53 -12.15
CA HIS A 78 -0.15 -2.54 -11.36
C HIS A 78 -1.16 -1.92 -10.39
N VAL A 79 -0.84 -0.79 -9.75
CA VAL A 79 -1.83 -0.03 -8.96
C VAL A 79 -2.94 0.55 -9.84
N GLU A 80 -2.65 1.17 -11.00
CA GLU A 80 -3.66 1.68 -11.95
C GLU A 80 -4.62 0.58 -12.46
N ARG A 81 -4.15 -0.67 -12.56
CA ARG A 81 -5.02 -1.83 -12.80
C ARG A 81 -5.83 -2.21 -11.57
N ALA A 82 -5.18 -2.37 -10.42
CA ALA A 82 -5.79 -2.91 -9.20
C ALA A 82 -6.93 -2.04 -8.64
N VAL A 83 -6.81 -0.70 -8.69
CA VAL A 83 -7.85 0.22 -8.18
C VAL A 83 -9.21 0.07 -8.88
N LYS A 84 -9.23 -0.47 -10.10
CA LYS A 84 -10.46 -0.76 -10.87
C LYS A 84 -11.20 -2.01 -10.39
N GLY A 85 -10.60 -2.77 -9.46
CA GLY A 85 -11.24 -3.88 -8.74
C GLY A 85 -11.77 -3.48 -7.35
N GLY A 86 -11.33 -2.34 -6.82
CA GLY A 86 -11.63 -1.85 -5.48
C GLY A 86 -10.46 -1.09 -4.88
N SER A 87 -10.64 -0.52 -3.69
CA SER A 87 -9.56 0.21 -3.00
C SER A 87 -8.46 -0.73 -2.51
N GLY A 88 -7.29 -0.18 -2.17
CA GLY A 88 -6.17 -0.95 -1.66
C GLY A 88 -5.27 -0.22 -0.69
N TYR A 89 -4.38 -0.99 -0.08
CA TYR A 89 -3.42 -0.56 0.92
C TYR A 89 -1.99 -0.87 0.46
N VAL A 90 -1.23 0.16 0.10
CA VAL A 90 0.13 0.00 -0.44
C VAL A 90 1.17 0.59 0.50
N VAL A 91 2.31 -0.09 0.64
CA VAL A 91 3.51 0.47 1.30
C VAL A 91 4.54 0.83 0.24
N ARG A 92 5.07 2.05 0.31
CA ARG A 92 6.17 2.48 -0.56
C ARG A 92 7.45 1.71 -0.20
N VAL A 93 8.06 1.08 -1.18
CA VAL A 93 9.41 0.54 -1.09
C VAL A 93 10.39 1.70 -1.27
N CYS A 94 11.09 2.08 -0.20
CA CYS A 94 12.09 3.14 -0.22
C CYS A 94 13.46 2.55 -0.56
N ALA A 95 14.16 3.10 -1.56
CA ALA A 95 15.53 2.68 -1.86
C ALA A 95 16.48 3.06 -0.71
N LYS A 96 17.52 2.26 -0.50
CA LYS A 96 18.50 2.43 0.60
C LYS A 96 19.17 3.81 0.64
N ASP A 97 19.33 4.47 -0.51
CA ASP A 97 19.97 5.77 -0.70
C ASP A 97 18.97 6.94 -0.82
N MET A 98 17.66 6.67 -0.68
CA MET A 98 16.62 7.70 -0.62
C MET A 98 16.90 8.70 0.52
N LYS A 99 16.61 9.98 0.29
CA LYS A 99 16.73 11.05 1.29
C LYS A 99 15.49 11.90 1.35
N VAL A 100 14.97 12.09 2.56
CA VAL A 100 13.89 13.02 2.87
C VAL A 100 14.48 14.41 3.11
N PRO A 101 14.05 15.46 2.38
CA PRO A 101 14.54 16.81 2.59
C PRO A 101 13.83 17.52 3.75
N GLY A 102 14.52 18.49 4.33
CA GLY A 102 14.00 19.41 5.33
C GLY A 102 14.76 20.74 5.36
N ILE A 103 14.23 21.67 6.15
CA ILE A 103 14.77 23.00 6.39
C ILE A 103 14.87 23.16 7.90
N SER A 104 16.08 23.29 8.44
CA SER A 104 16.26 23.71 9.84
C SER A 104 16.38 25.22 9.92
N VAL A 105 15.84 25.80 11.00
CA VAL A 105 15.73 27.25 11.19
C VAL A 105 16.40 27.62 12.51
N SER A 106 17.50 28.35 12.41
CA SER A 106 18.24 28.90 13.55
C SER A 106 18.05 30.42 13.63
N VAL A 107 18.16 31.00 14.82
CA VAL A 107 18.30 32.46 14.97
C VAL A 107 19.79 32.79 15.10
N VAL A 108 20.28 33.67 14.22
CA VAL A 108 21.66 34.17 14.28
C VAL A 108 21.64 35.71 14.29
N GLY A 109 22.46 36.31 15.15
CA GLY A 109 22.66 37.75 15.18
C GLY A 109 23.46 38.23 13.97
N LYS A 110 22.85 38.97 13.05
CA LYS A 110 23.56 39.61 11.94
C LYS A 110 24.01 41.01 12.36
N ALA A 111 25.33 41.24 12.34
CA ALA A 111 25.91 42.56 12.56
C ALA A 111 25.52 43.51 11.42
N LYS A 112 24.59 44.45 11.70
CA LYS A 112 24.09 45.39 10.69
C LYS A 112 25.02 46.59 10.60
N ALA A 113 25.88 46.60 9.58
CA ALA A 113 26.78 47.73 9.30
C ALA A 113 26.00 48.96 8.82
N ALA A 114 25.49 49.74 9.77
CA ALA A 114 24.78 50.99 9.49
C ALA A 114 25.76 52.05 8.98
N LYS A 115 25.63 52.45 7.71
CA LYS A 115 26.16 53.75 7.27
C LYS A 115 25.40 54.83 8.03
N ALA A 116 26.10 55.58 8.88
CA ALA A 116 25.52 56.71 9.59
C ALA A 116 25.16 57.83 8.60
N SER A 117 23.89 57.91 8.22
CA SER A 117 23.35 58.99 7.39
C SER A 117 23.20 60.28 8.21
N LYS A 118 24.33 60.97 8.43
CA LYS A 118 24.34 62.41 8.69
C LYS A 118 25.17 63.06 7.59
N GLU A 119 24.50 63.80 6.72
CA GLU A 119 25.15 64.92 6.05
C GLU A 119 25.52 65.93 7.14
N LEU A 120 26.81 66.08 7.41
CA LEU A 120 27.33 67.12 8.29
C LEU A 120 28.20 68.04 7.45
N SER A 121 27.56 69.04 6.84
CA SER A 121 28.21 70.04 5.99
C SER A 121 29.00 71.05 6.84
N VAL A 122 30.20 70.66 7.25
CA VAL A 122 31.19 71.53 7.92
C VAL A 122 32.56 71.30 7.29
N GLU A 123 33.33 72.37 7.12
CA GLU A 123 34.66 72.38 6.51
C GLU A 123 35.70 71.58 7.31
N PRO A 124 36.78 71.08 6.68
CA PRO A 124 37.69 70.11 7.29
C PRO A 124 38.46 70.69 8.48
N THR A 125 38.01 70.35 9.69
CA THR A 125 38.76 70.53 10.94
C THR A 125 39.00 69.16 11.56
N GLU A 126 40.27 68.81 11.81
CA GLU A 126 40.65 67.50 12.34
C GLU A 126 39.94 67.21 13.67
N THR A 127 39.18 66.12 13.72
CA THR A 127 38.46 65.69 14.93
C THR A 127 39.09 64.39 15.45
N THR A 128 39.78 64.47 16.58
CA THR A 128 40.42 63.30 17.21
C THR A 128 39.37 62.40 17.85
N ALA A 129 39.18 61.20 17.29
CA ALA A 129 38.44 60.13 17.95
C ALA A 129 39.22 59.65 19.19
N ASN A 130 38.55 59.55 20.34
CA ASN A 130 39.20 59.18 21.59
C ASN A 130 39.23 57.65 21.75
N LEU A 131 40.28 57.11 22.38
CA LEU A 131 40.29 55.73 22.85
C LEU A 131 39.27 55.59 24.01
N GLY A 132 38.03 55.25 23.66
CA GLY A 132 36.91 55.10 24.59
C GLY A 132 35.52 55.09 23.92
N ASP A 133 35.39 55.69 22.74
CA ASP A 133 34.09 55.77 22.03
C ASP A 133 33.55 54.37 21.67
N THR A 134 32.43 54.00 22.29
CA THR A 134 31.89 52.65 22.20
C THR A 134 30.92 52.51 21.01
N LEU A 135 31.41 51.95 19.90
CA LEU A 135 30.59 51.66 18.71
C LEU A 135 29.55 50.56 19.01
N SER A 136 28.32 50.95 19.30
CA SER A 136 27.18 50.06 19.50
C SER A 136 26.66 49.49 18.17
N VAL A 137 27.28 48.40 17.71
CA VAL A 137 26.78 47.63 16.55
C VAL A 137 25.44 46.99 16.92
N GLY A 138 24.35 47.53 16.39
CA GLY A 138 23.01 46.96 16.51
C GLY A 138 22.92 45.61 15.77
N VAL A 139 23.10 44.51 16.51
CA VAL A 139 22.94 43.14 15.99
C VAL A 139 21.45 42.80 15.99
N ALA A 140 20.83 42.82 14.82
CA ALA A 140 19.47 42.32 14.67
C ALA A 140 19.51 40.78 14.58
N PRO A 141 18.82 40.03 15.46
CA PRO A 141 18.60 38.60 15.24
C PRO A 141 17.73 38.40 14.01
N THR A 142 18.04 37.39 13.21
CA THR A 142 17.23 37.03 12.03
C THR A 142 17.28 35.52 11.81
N ALA A 143 16.21 34.96 11.26
CA ALA A 143 16.19 33.59 10.78
C ALA A 143 17.39 33.32 9.84
N THR A 144 17.99 32.16 10.03
CA THR A 144 18.98 31.56 9.14
C THR A 144 18.54 30.12 8.91
N THR A 145 18.10 29.85 7.68
CA THR A 145 17.61 28.54 7.25
C THR A 145 18.75 27.73 6.64
N GLN A 146 18.78 26.41 6.89
CA GLN A 146 19.73 25.48 6.29
C GLN A 146 19.02 24.24 5.76
N SER A 147 19.38 23.83 4.55
CA SER A 147 18.93 22.59 3.92
C SER A 147 19.50 21.38 4.66
N VAL A 148 18.63 20.48 5.11
CA VAL A 148 19.01 19.25 5.83
C VAL A 148 18.36 18.03 5.20
N THR A 149 18.97 16.86 5.33
CA THR A 149 18.46 15.61 4.75
C THR A 149 18.48 14.47 5.75
N PHE A 150 17.39 13.72 5.83
CA PHE A 150 17.20 12.58 6.73
C PHE A 150 17.11 11.28 5.93
N THR A 151 17.46 10.15 6.55
CA THR A 151 17.06 8.85 5.98
C THR A 151 15.56 8.61 6.21
N PRO A 152 14.83 7.88 5.35
CA PRO A 152 13.37 7.72 5.47
C PRO A 152 12.88 6.95 6.72
N LYS A 153 13.80 6.52 7.60
CA LYS A 153 13.57 5.77 8.84
C LYS A 153 14.02 6.53 10.08
N GLU A 154 14.70 7.66 9.90
CA GLU A 154 15.19 8.50 10.99
C GLU A 154 14.09 9.47 11.40
N THR A 155 13.65 9.40 12.66
CA THR A 155 12.80 10.45 13.25
C THR A 155 13.60 11.75 13.24
N PRO A 156 13.13 12.82 12.55
CA PRO A 156 13.84 14.08 12.54
C PRO A 156 13.95 14.63 13.96
N GLN A 157 15.14 15.12 14.33
CA GLN A 157 15.44 15.67 15.65
C GLN A 157 16.35 16.89 15.49
N ILE A 158 16.15 17.88 16.36
CA ILE A 158 17.01 19.06 16.47
C ILE A 158 18.35 18.62 17.09
N LYS A 159 19.46 18.98 16.45
CA LYS A 159 20.82 18.49 16.79
C LYS A 159 21.79 19.61 17.19
N GLY A 160 21.31 20.84 17.29
CA GLY A 160 22.12 22.01 17.64
C GLY A 160 21.29 23.22 18.08
N GLY A 161 21.77 24.43 17.81
CA GLY A 161 21.10 25.70 18.16
C GLY A 161 19.86 26.05 17.32
N GLU A 162 19.30 25.06 16.62
CA GLU A 162 18.11 25.20 15.77
C GLU A 162 16.86 25.37 16.66
N LYS A 163 15.89 26.16 16.19
CA LYS A 163 14.65 26.46 16.93
C LYS A 163 13.44 25.74 16.35
N ALA A 164 13.43 25.54 15.04
CA ALA A 164 12.43 24.78 14.32
C ALA A 164 13.11 23.95 13.22
N LEU A 165 12.51 22.81 12.89
CA LEU A 165 12.90 21.92 11.82
C LEU A 165 11.65 21.50 11.07
N PHE A 166 11.51 21.91 9.81
CA PHE A 166 10.42 21.52 8.93
C PHE A 166 10.91 20.46 7.94
N PHE A 167 10.12 19.41 7.69
CA PHE A 167 10.51 18.31 6.81
C PHE A 167 9.34 17.78 5.99
N ILE A 168 9.65 17.18 4.85
CA ILE A 168 8.64 16.64 3.94
C ILE A 168 8.28 15.20 4.35
N LYS A 169 7.00 14.95 4.67
CA LYS A 169 6.53 13.63 5.14
C LYS A 169 5.75 12.83 4.10
N ASP A 170 5.38 13.41 2.94
CA ASP A 170 4.82 12.66 1.81
C ASP A 170 5.88 11.84 1.05
N GLY A 171 7.17 11.96 1.43
CA GLY A 171 8.30 11.26 0.83
C GLY A 171 8.75 11.80 -0.52
N ASP A 172 8.21 12.92 -0.99
CA ASP A 172 8.60 13.53 -2.26
C ASP A 172 10.00 14.18 -2.16
N ALA A 173 10.85 13.96 -3.15
CA ALA A 173 12.18 14.58 -3.23
C ALA A 173 12.15 16.12 -3.24
N SER A 174 10.99 16.73 -3.54
CA SER A 174 10.64 18.14 -3.29
C SER A 174 11.54 19.20 -3.93
N GLN A 175 12.30 18.82 -4.95
CA GLN A 175 13.26 19.68 -5.67
C GLN A 175 12.60 20.91 -6.35
N ASN A 176 11.27 20.89 -6.53
CA ASN A 176 10.47 21.99 -7.07
C ASN A 176 9.67 22.76 -6.00
N ARG A 177 9.82 22.45 -4.71
CA ARG A 177 8.98 23.01 -3.63
C ARG A 177 9.71 24.08 -2.82
N THR A 178 8.95 25.08 -2.38
CA THR A 178 9.42 26.11 -1.45
C THR A 178 8.51 26.18 -0.22
N LEU A 179 9.09 26.53 0.92
CA LEU A 179 8.38 26.76 2.18
C LEU A 179 8.50 28.23 2.58
N SER A 180 7.38 28.83 2.99
CA SER A 180 7.31 30.15 3.60
C SER A 180 6.66 30.05 4.98
N LEU A 181 7.17 30.79 5.95
CA LEU A 181 6.56 31.03 7.25
C LEU A 181 6.49 32.54 7.46
N THR A 182 5.36 33.14 7.10
CA THR A 182 5.07 34.56 7.30
C THR A 182 4.29 34.75 8.60
N ARG A 183 4.32 35.95 9.18
CA ARG A 183 3.49 36.32 10.34
C ARG A 183 2.23 37.01 9.84
N ASP A 184 1.09 36.73 10.47
CA ASP A 184 -0.22 37.20 9.96
C ASP A 184 -0.41 38.71 10.15
N ASP A 185 0.14 39.27 11.24
CA ASP A 185 0.15 40.70 11.57
C ASP A 185 1.29 41.03 12.57
N GLU A 186 1.66 42.29 12.73
CA GLU A 186 2.69 42.74 13.69
C GLU A 186 2.28 42.57 15.16
N GLU A 187 0.99 42.50 15.49
CA GLU A 187 0.50 42.18 16.84
C GLU A 187 0.13 40.69 17.01
N SER A 188 -0.21 39.99 15.93
CA SER A 188 -0.68 38.59 15.98
C SER A 188 0.37 37.58 16.50
N LYS A 189 -0.09 36.57 17.25
CA LYS A 189 0.72 35.39 17.66
C LYS A 189 0.61 34.22 16.67
N LEU A 190 -0.07 34.42 15.55
CA LEU A 190 -0.30 33.45 14.50
C LEU A 190 0.59 33.74 13.28
N PHE A 191 0.94 32.67 12.59
CA PHE A 191 1.83 32.64 11.44
C PHE A 191 1.22 31.77 10.35
N THR A 192 1.36 32.15 9.10
CA THR A 192 0.91 31.37 7.96
C THR A 192 2.08 30.55 7.39
N LEU A 193 2.04 29.23 7.60
CA LEU A 193 2.97 28.29 6.99
C LEU A 193 2.43 27.84 5.63
N THR A 194 3.11 28.19 4.55
CA THR A 194 2.69 27.89 3.17
C THR A 194 3.74 27.09 2.42
N LEU A 195 3.32 25.94 1.87
CA LEU A 195 4.10 25.10 0.96
C LEU A 195 3.66 25.36 -0.49
N LYS A 196 4.60 25.75 -1.35
CA LYS A 196 4.36 25.96 -2.78
C LYS A 196 5.12 24.92 -3.61
N GLU A 197 4.62 24.62 -4.81
CA GLU A 197 5.27 23.73 -5.77
C GLU A 197 5.31 24.40 -7.15
N LYS A 198 6.49 24.40 -7.78
CA LYS A 198 6.67 24.89 -9.13
C LYS A 198 6.33 23.78 -10.13
N GLN A 199 5.29 24.02 -10.92
CA GLN A 199 4.81 23.08 -11.92
C GLN A 199 5.69 23.06 -13.18
N THR A 200 5.46 22.05 -14.02
CA THR A 200 6.30 21.78 -15.21
C THR A 200 6.20 22.87 -16.29
N ASP A 201 5.11 23.64 -16.29
CA ASP A 201 4.90 24.83 -17.14
C ASP A 201 5.56 26.11 -16.57
N GLY A 202 6.10 26.04 -15.35
CA GLY A 202 6.70 27.16 -14.63
C GLY A 202 5.75 27.94 -13.73
N SER A 203 4.45 27.59 -13.68
CA SER A 203 3.50 28.15 -12.72
C SER A 203 3.83 27.71 -11.28
N ILE A 204 3.28 28.42 -10.29
CA ILE A 204 3.49 28.15 -8.86
C ILE A 204 2.12 27.87 -8.22
N GLU A 205 1.96 26.67 -7.69
CA GLU A 205 0.75 26.20 -7.01
C GLU A 205 0.96 26.20 -5.49
N VAL A 206 -0.04 26.63 -4.72
CA VAL A 206 -0.05 26.48 -3.26
C VAL A 206 -0.59 25.09 -2.93
N LEU A 207 0.28 24.22 -2.38
CA LEU A 207 -0.05 22.82 -2.09
C LEU A 207 -0.80 22.65 -0.77
N GLU A 208 -0.35 23.39 0.25
CA GLU A 208 -0.91 23.44 1.59
C GLU A 208 -0.59 24.83 2.19
N SER A 209 -1.53 25.40 2.92
CA SER A 209 -1.36 26.63 3.70
C SER A 209 -2.10 26.48 5.02
N HIS A 210 -1.42 26.73 6.14
CA HIS A 210 -1.91 26.46 7.49
C HIS A 210 -1.62 27.67 8.41
N GLN A 211 -2.61 28.11 9.17
CA GLN A 211 -2.42 29.09 10.24
C GLN A 211 -1.94 28.38 11.51
N VAL A 212 -0.75 28.74 12.00
CA VAL A 212 -0.02 28.00 13.04
C VAL A 212 0.56 28.92 14.12
N SER A 213 0.91 28.33 15.27
CA SER A 213 1.59 29.04 16.36
C SER A 213 2.69 28.20 17.01
N PHE A 214 3.67 28.90 17.60
CA PHE A 214 4.74 28.30 18.39
C PHE A 214 4.31 27.99 19.84
N ASN A 215 3.20 28.58 20.31
CA ASN A 215 2.67 28.33 21.66
C ASN A 215 1.84 27.02 21.69
N PRO A 216 2.06 26.10 22.65
CA PRO A 216 1.30 24.84 22.76
C PRO A 216 -0.22 24.99 23.00
N GLU A 217 -0.64 26.08 23.66
CA GLU A 217 -2.04 26.40 23.95
C GLU A 217 -2.65 27.36 22.92
N GLY A 218 -1.88 27.75 21.89
CA GLY A 218 -2.35 28.66 20.84
C GLY A 218 -3.47 28.04 20.00
N THR A 219 -4.54 28.79 19.76
CA THR A 219 -5.65 28.43 18.87
C THR A 219 -5.70 29.32 17.63
N ASN A 220 -6.22 28.78 16.52
CA ASN A 220 -6.45 29.51 15.27
C ASN A 220 -7.79 30.27 15.31
N ASP A 221 -8.07 31.08 14.29
CA ASP A 221 -9.29 31.91 14.21
C ASP A 221 -10.60 31.08 14.20
N MET A 222 -10.50 29.77 13.97
CA MET A 222 -11.61 28.79 14.00
C MET A 222 -11.71 28.03 15.34
N GLY A 223 -10.92 28.40 16.35
CA GLY A 223 -10.92 27.78 17.68
C GLY A 223 -10.26 26.40 17.77
N GLN A 224 -9.49 26.00 16.76
CA GLN A 224 -8.75 24.73 16.74
C GLN A 224 -7.31 24.93 17.25
N PRO A 225 -6.63 23.89 17.81
CA PRO A 225 -5.23 24.00 18.21
C PRO A 225 -4.32 24.36 17.03
N ALA A 226 -3.58 25.47 17.16
CA ALA A 226 -2.66 25.99 16.15
C ALA A 226 -1.19 25.55 16.36
N TRP A 227 -0.87 24.88 17.47
CA TRP A 227 0.49 24.48 17.80
C TRP A 227 1.12 23.65 16.66
N ILE A 228 2.23 24.15 16.11
CA ILE A 228 2.84 23.67 14.86
C ILE A 228 2.92 22.14 14.74
N PRO A 229 3.48 21.36 15.71
CA PRO A 229 3.52 19.90 15.62
C PRO A 229 2.13 19.26 15.52
N THR A 230 1.22 19.51 16.46
CA THR A 230 -0.11 18.88 16.48
C THR A 230 -1.01 19.29 15.31
N LEU A 231 -0.95 20.55 14.86
CA LEU A 231 -1.69 20.96 13.67
C LEU A 231 -1.15 20.24 12.44
N LEU A 232 0.18 20.19 12.25
CA LEU A 232 0.75 19.49 11.10
C LEU A 232 0.55 17.98 11.18
N GLU A 233 0.57 17.35 12.36
CA GLU A 233 0.25 15.93 12.55
C GLU A 233 -1.20 15.59 12.16
N SER A 234 -2.15 16.50 12.43
CA SER A 234 -3.58 16.25 12.22
C SER A 234 -4.15 16.77 10.90
N GLN A 235 -3.65 17.90 10.37
CA GLN A 235 -4.21 18.57 9.19
C GLN A 235 -3.28 18.57 7.96
N SER A 236 -1.96 18.53 8.12
CA SER A 236 -1.04 18.48 6.98
C SER A 236 -0.87 17.04 6.47
N THR A 237 -0.83 16.88 5.15
CA THR A 237 -0.46 15.61 4.51
C THR A 237 1.00 15.57 4.11
N ARG A 238 1.58 16.72 3.71
CA ARG A 238 2.92 16.81 3.12
C ARG A 238 4.04 17.29 4.05
N ILE A 239 3.72 18.01 5.13
CA ILE A 239 4.69 18.67 6.01
C ILE A 239 4.66 18.06 7.42
N GLY A 240 5.84 17.82 8.00
CA GLY A 240 6.03 17.61 9.43
C GLY A 240 6.96 18.67 10.01
N ALA A 241 6.92 18.87 11.33
CA ALA A 241 7.82 19.80 12.01
C ALA A 241 8.20 19.32 13.41
N VAL A 242 9.38 19.74 13.86
CA VAL A 242 9.87 19.60 15.23
C VAL A 242 10.28 20.98 15.73
N LEU A 243 9.89 21.34 16.95
CA LEU A 243 10.28 22.58 17.62
C LEU A 243 11.22 22.28 18.79
N ALA A 244 12.09 23.23 19.12
CA ALA A 244 12.85 23.20 20.37
C ALA A 244 11.98 23.67 21.54
N ASP A 245 12.26 23.17 22.76
CA ASP A 245 11.51 23.48 24.00
C ASP A 245 11.31 24.98 24.27
N ASN A 246 12.21 25.82 23.76
CA ASN A 246 12.20 27.27 23.86
C ASN A 246 12.14 27.95 22.48
N ALA A 247 11.28 27.46 21.58
CA ALA A 247 11.04 28.05 20.26
C ALA A 247 10.13 29.29 20.30
N GLU A 248 9.11 29.33 21.18
CA GLU A 248 8.18 30.46 21.29
C GLU A 248 8.89 31.79 21.58
N ALA A 249 9.88 31.77 22.48
CA ALA A 249 10.72 32.94 22.80
C ALA A 249 11.53 33.50 21.60
N SER A 250 11.55 32.78 20.47
CA SER A 250 12.18 33.20 19.21
C SER A 250 11.18 33.34 18.06
N ALA A 251 9.88 33.08 18.25
CA ALA A 251 8.87 32.96 17.19
C ALA A 251 8.87 34.13 16.18
N ALA A 252 8.84 35.38 16.68
CA ALA A 252 8.84 36.59 15.84
C ALA A 252 10.14 36.79 15.02
N GLN A 253 11.19 36.00 15.26
CA GLN A 253 12.48 36.05 14.57
C GLN A 253 12.67 34.88 13.59
N LEU A 254 11.73 33.93 13.53
CA LEU A 254 11.79 32.71 12.72
C LEU A 254 11.06 32.81 11.37
N ILE A 255 10.77 34.04 10.92
CA ILE A 255 10.10 34.35 9.65
C ILE A 255 11.05 34.08 8.47
N PHE A 256 10.56 33.41 7.43
CA PHE A 256 11.28 33.18 6.16
C PHE A 256 10.32 33.01 4.99
N GLU A 257 10.78 33.33 3.77
CA GLU A 257 9.97 33.28 2.55
C GLU A 257 10.67 32.46 1.46
N ASP A 258 9.88 31.66 0.74
CA ASP A 258 10.26 30.84 -0.42
C ASP A 258 11.61 30.09 -0.35
N VAL A 259 11.90 29.53 0.82
CA VAL A 259 13.09 28.70 1.03
C VAL A 259 12.89 27.34 0.37
N ALA A 260 13.77 27.00 -0.57
CA ALA A 260 13.71 25.75 -1.32
C ALA A 260 14.17 24.53 -0.49
N PHE A 261 13.63 23.36 -0.80
CA PHE A 261 14.11 22.08 -0.29
C PHE A 261 15.25 21.53 -1.17
N GLU A 262 16.42 21.29 -0.59
CA GLU A 262 17.59 20.76 -1.32
C GLU A 262 18.00 19.37 -0.81
N GLY A 263 18.74 18.62 -1.64
CA GLY A 263 19.34 17.32 -1.25
C GLY A 263 18.40 16.13 -1.17
N GLY A 264 17.08 16.33 -1.33
CA GLY A 264 16.08 15.26 -1.42
C GLY A 264 16.24 14.40 -2.68
N THR A 265 16.07 13.08 -2.53
CA THR A 265 16.17 12.11 -3.63
C THR A 265 15.34 10.86 -3.36
N ASP A 266 14.72 10.31 -4.41
CA ASP A 266 14.04 9.00 -4.40
C ASP A 266 15.01 7.81 -4.19
N GLY A 267 16.31 8.04 -4.37
CA GLY A 267 17.34 6.99 -4.44
C GLY A 267 17.35 6.25 -5.77
N ASN A 268 18.21 5.23 -5.91
CA ASN A 268 18.31 4.44 -7.14
C ASN A 268 17.20 3.39 -7.24
N LEU A 269 16.04 3.81 -7.77
CA LEU A 269 14.88 2.92 -7.97
C LEU A 269 15.16 1.71 -8.89
N SER A 270 16.25 1.69 -9.66
CA SER A 270 16.67 0.51 -10.45
C SER A 270 17.45 -0.54 -9.65
N GLU A 271 17.94 -0.21 -8.44
CA GLU A 271 18.81 -1.08 -7.61
C GLU A 271 18.15 -1.50 -6.29
N ILE A 272 16.81 -1.38 -6.20
CA ILE A 272 16.02 -1.81 -5.03
C ILE A 272 16.24 -3.31 -4.75
N ALA A 273 16.67 -3.60 -3.52
CA ALA A 273 17.06 -4.93 -3.08
C ALA A 273 15.93 -5.66 -2.33
N ALA A 274 16.06 -6.98 -2.19
CA ALA A 274 15.14 -7.79 -1.40
C ALA A 274 14.97 -7.28 0.05
N ALA A 275 16.02 -6.69 0.64
CA ALA A 275 15.96 -6.10 1.97
C ALA A 275 14.95 -4.95 2.08
N ASP A 276 14.89 -4.07 1.07
CA ASP A 276 14.02 -2.90 1.05
C ASP A 276 12.54 -3.32 0.98
N TYR A 277 12.24 -4.34 0.17
CA TYR A 277 10.91 -4.99 0.14
C TYR A 277 10.56 -5.63 1.48
N LEU A 278 11.48 -6.34 2.13
CA LEU A 278 11.25 -6.98 3.43
C LEU A 278 11.04 -5.98 4.57
N GLU A 279 11.53 -4.75 4.44
CA GLU A 279 11.24 -3.67 5.39
C GLU A 279 9.88 -3.03 5.14
N ALA A 280 9.52 -2.77 3.87
CA ALA A 280 8.17 -2.34 3.51
C ALA A 280 7.10 -3.38 3.92
N LEU A 281 7.42 -4.67 3.85
CA LEU A 281 6.53 -5.74 4.29
C LEU A 281 6.26 -5.69 5.81
N LYS A 282 7.26 -5.38 6.65
CA LYS A 282 7.07 -5.26 8.12
C LYS A 282 6.05 -4.17 8.49
N VAL A 283 6.02 -3.08 7.74
CA VAL A 283 5.03 -2.00 7.91
C VAL A 283 3.63 -2.51 7.59
N LEU A 284 3.46 -3.27 6.49
CA LEU A 284 2.19 -3.86 6.12
C LEU A 284 1.73 -4.93 7.12
N GLU A 285 2.65 -5.79 7.59
CA GLU A 285 2.39 -6.78 8.64
C GLU A 285 1.86 -6.12 9.93
N ALA A 286 2.52 -5.05 10.40
CA ALA A 286 2.13 -4.32 11.61
C ALA A 286 0.78 -3.60 11.46
N SER A 287 0.46 -3.07 10.28
CA SER A 287 -0.73 -2.24 10.06
C SER A 287 -2.06 -3.01 10.17
N GLU A 288 -3.02 -2.53 10.96
CA GLU A 288 -4.30 -3.21 11.23
C GLU A 288 -5.34 -3.07 10.09
N VAL A 289 -4.88 -2.93 8.84
CA VAL A 289 -5.74 -2.82 7.67
C VAL A 289 -6.26 -4.19 7.22
N ASN A 290 -7.55 -4.26 6.87
CA ASN A 290 -8.20 -5.45 6.33
C ASN A 290 -8.10 -5.47 4.80
N TYR A 291 -7.66 -6.60 4.24
CA TYR A 291 -7.56 -6.83 2.80
C TYR A 291 -8.00 -8.25 2.43
N THR A 292 -8.24 -8.46 1.13
CA THR A 292 -8.78 -9.70 0.57
C THR A 292 -7.83 -10.40 -0.41
N ALA A 293 -6.83 -9.67 -0.91
CA ALA A 293 -5.79 -10.19 -1.76
C ALA A 293 -4.45 -9.47 -1.51
N LEU A 294 -3.34 -10.18 -1.64
CA LEU A 294 -1.99 -9.63 -1.70
C LEU A 294 -1.49 -9.67 -3.16
N LEU A 295 -1.02 -8.54 -3.66
CA LEU A 295 -0.51 -8.39 -5.02
C LEU A 295 1.01 -8.15 -4.97
N SER A 296 1.78 -8.81 -5.84
CA SER A 296 3.23 -8.55 -5.91
C SER A 296 3.57 -7.20 -6.53
N LEU A 297 2.62 -6.55 -7.22
CA LEU A 297 2.75 -5.24 -7.87
C LEU A 297 4.06 -5.11 -8.69
N GLY A 298 4.41 -6.11 -9.50
CA GLY A 298 5.64 -6.10 -10.30
C GLY A 298 6.93 -6.48 -9.55
N CYS A 299 6.84 -6.89 -8.27
CA CYS A 299 7.97 -7.52 -7.59
C CYS A 299 8.23 -8.93 -8.15
N TYR A 300 9.48 -9.15 -8.61
CA TYR A 300 9.98 -10.43 -9.13
C TYR A 300 11.14 -11.00 -8.28
N ASP A 301 11.38 -10.47 -7.08
CA ASP A 301 12.39 -11.03 -6.18
C ASP A 301 11.82 -12.26 -5.44
N ALA A 302 12.53 -13.38 -5.51
CA ALA A 302 12.06 -14.64 -4.95
C ALA A 302 11.94 -14.62 -3.41
N SER A 303 12.75 -13.80 -2.72
CA SER A 303 12.74 -13.68 -1.26
C SER A 303 11.57 -12.83 -0.78
N ALA A 304 11.34 -11.69 -1.44
CA ALA A 304 10.18 -10.84 -1.22
C ALA A 304 8.87 -11.58 -1.55
N LEU A 305 8.81 -12.30 -2.68
CA LEU A 305 7.66 -13.14 -3.03
C LEU A 305 7.42 -14.26 -2.00
N ALA A 306 8.47 -14.89 -1.47
CA ALA A 306 8.34 -15.91 -0.42
C ALA A 306 7.79 -15.34 0.90
N ALA A 307 8.15 -14.10 1.24
CA ALA A 307 7.65 -13.42 2.42
C ALA A 307 6.19 -12.92 2.25
N ILE A 308 5.84 -12.36 1.09
CA ILE A 308 4.45 -12.00 0.73
C ILE A 308 3.56 -13.26 0.73
N LYS A 309 4.05 -14.38 0.20
CA LYS A 309 3.39 -15.69 0.30
C LYS A 309 3.11 -16.06 1.75
N LYS A 310 4.11 -15.96 2.63
CA LYS A 310 3.92 -16.31 4.05
C LYS A 310 2.83 -15.43 4.68
N LEU A 311 2.86 -14.12 4.43
CA LEU A 311 1.82 -13.23 4.91
C LEU A 311 0.42 -13.64 4.42
N ALA A 312 0.29 -14.05 3.15
CA ALA A 312 -0.97 -14.54 2.58
C ALA A 312 -1.46 -15.86 3.20
N GLU A 313 -0.53 -16.73 3.64
CA GLU A 313 -0.85 -17.95 4.40
C GLU A 313 -1.30 -17.63 5.82
N ASP A 314 -0.57 -16.76 6.53
CA ASP A 314 -0.88 -16.33 7.89
C ASP A 314 -2.26 -15.64 7.95
N VAL A 315 -2.53 -14.65 7.08
CA VAL A 315 -3.79 -13.85 7.07
C VAL A 315 -4.93 -14.43 6.24
N ARG A 316 -4.75 -15.61 5.63
CA ARG A 316 -5.75 -16.30 4.77
C ARG A 316 -6.33 -15.44 3.65
N VAL A 317 -5.47 -14.89 2.80
CA VAL A 317 -5.89 -14.16 1.59
C VAL A 317 -5.33 -14.80 0.32
N ASP A 318 -5.96 -14.50 -0.81
CA ASP A 318 -5.43 -14.88 -2.12
C ASP A 318 -4.14 -14.08 -2.41
N MET A 319 -3.11 -14.71 -2.97
CA MET A 319 -1.92 -14.00 -3.47
C MET A 319 -1.88 -14.07 -5.00
N PHE A 320 -1.78 -12.92 -5.66
CA PHE A 320 -1.60 -12.83 -7.12
C PHE A 320 -0.21 -12.27 -7.41
N TYR A 321 0.56 -13.00 -8.23
CA TYR A 321 1.89 -12.56 -8.64
C TYR A 321 2.22 -12.95 -10.08
N ASP A 322 3.22 -12.29 -10.66
CA ASP A 322 3.62 -12.50 -12.04
C ASP A 322 4.97 -13.19 -12.15
N LEU A 323 5.12 -13.97 -13.22
CA LEU A 323 6.41 -14.37 -13.76
C LEU A 323 6.84 -13.35 -14.82
N LYS A 324 8.14 -13.12 -14.99
CA LYS A 324 8.61 -12.12 -15.96
C LYS A 324 8.07 -12.41 -17.36
N GLY A 325 7.39 -11.45 -17.99
CA GLY A 325 6.73 -11.63 -19.28
C GLY A 325 7.68 -11.63 -20.49
N ASN A 326 8.83 -10.95 -20.38
CA ASN A 326 9.80 -10.81 -21.48
C ASN A 326 10.88 -11.92 -21.47
N GLN A 327 10.44 -13.18 -21.46
CA GLN A 327 11.29 -14.38 -21.57
C GLN A 327 10.52 -15.49 -22.29
N THR A 328 11.16 -16.63 -22.60
CA THR A 328 10.45 -17.76 -23.23
C THR A 328 9.64 -18.59 -22.22
N PRO A 329 8.62 -19.36 -22.64
CA PRO A 329 7.83 -20.25 -21.79
C PRO A 329 8.67 -21.22 -20.94
N GLU A 330 9.80 -21.69 -21.46
CA GLU A 330 10.71 -22.63 -20.78
C GLU A 330 11.47 -21.95 -19.63
N ASN A 331 11.86 -20.69 -19.82
CA ASN A 331 12.47 -19.87 -18.78
C ASN A 331 11.43 -19.52 -17.71
N ALA A 332 10.20 -19.18 -18.11
CA ALA A 332 9.09 -18.95 -17.18
C ALA A 332 8.74 -20.21 -16.35
N ILE A 333 8.78 -21.42 -16.95
CA ILE A 333 8.66 -22.69 -16.22
C ILE A 333 9.81 -22.88 -15.23
N SER A 334 11.03 -22.44 -15.57
CA SER A 334 12.21 -22.56 -14.71
C SER A 334 12.14 -21.59 -13.52
N GLU A 335 11.70 -20.36 -13.76
CA GLU A 335 11.38 -19.34 -12.74
C GLU A 335 10.21 -19.81 -11.83
N ALA A 336 9.16 -20.40 -12.40
CA ALA A 336 8.05 -20.96 -11.62
C ALA A 336 8.49 -22.12 -10.70
N LYS A 337 9.52 -22.87 -11.09
CA LYS A 337 10.09 -23.96 -10.29
C LYS A 337 11.02 -23.45 -9.19
N SER A 338 11.91 -22.49 -9.45
CA SER A 338 12.85 -21.97 -8.44
C SER A 338 12.15 -21.40 -7.21
N HIS A 339 11.02 -20.70 -7.41
CA HIS A 339 10.16 -20.19 -6.33
C HIS A 339 9.71 -21.26 -5.31
N SER A 340 9.64 -22.54 -5.68
CA SER A 340 9.39 -23.66 -4.75
C SER A 340 8.06 -23.61 -3.96
N PHE A 341 7.08 -22.79 -4.33
CA PHE A 341 5.80 -22.59 -3.62
C PHE A 341 4.82 -23.79 -3.66
N GLY A 342 5.27 -24.98 -4.06
CA GLY A 342 4.43 -26.16 -4.32
C GLY A 342 3.62 -26.69 -3.12
N GLY A 343 3.94 -26.27 -1.89
CA GLY A 343 3.17 -26.61 -0.69
C GLY A 343 1.92 -25.74 -0.45
N SER A 344 1.73 -24.64 -1.19
CA SER A 344 0.76 -23.60 -0.86
C SER A 344 -0.35 -23.42 -1.89
N HIS A 345 -1.55 -23.09 -1.41
CA HIS A 345 -2.74 -22.80 -2.22
C HIS A 345 -3.11 -21.31 -2.28
N GLN A 346 -2.41 -20.42 -1.57
CA GLN A 346 -2.67 -18.97 -1.66
C GLN A 346 -2.11 -18.34 -2.94
N PRO A 347 -0.86 -18.64 -3.37
CA PRO A 347 -0.29 -18.01 -4.56
C PRO A 347 -0.92 -18.54 -5.84
N SER A 348 -1.33 -17.63 -6.71
CA SER A 348 -1.72 -17.86 -8.09
C SER A 348 -0.79 -17.03 -8.98
N ARG A 349 -0.13 -17.68 -9.94
CA ARG A 349 0.91 -17.04 -10.78
C ARG A 349 0.53 -16.96 -12.24
N TYR A 350 0.88 -15.83 -12.86
CA TYR A 350 0.47 -15.49 -14.21
C TYR A 350 1.68 -15.23 -15.10
N TYR A 351 1.51 -15.38 -16.41
CA TYR A 351 2.54 -15.17 -17.41
C TYR A 351 1.96 -14.48 -18.64
N PHE A 352 2.52 -13.32 -18.98
CA PHE A 352 2.03 -12.43 -20.04
C PHE A 352 3.12 -12.18 -21.10
N PRO A 353 3.26 -13.05 -22.12
CA PRO A 353 4.29 -12.95 -23.17
C PRO A 353 3.93 -11.96 -24.29
N LEU A 354 3.24 -10.88 -23.94
CA LEU A 354 2.67 -9.90 -24.87
C LEU A 354 3.12 -8.49 -24.49
N SER A 355 3.36 -7.64 -25.48
CA SER A 355 3.51 -6.21 -25.27
C SER A 355 2.15 -5.51 -25.39
N CYS A 356 2.02 -4.34 -24.78
CA CYS A 356 0.83 -3.50 -24.82
C CYS A 356 1.23 -2.03 -24.69
N ARG A 357 0.34 -1.10 -25.05
CA ARG A 357 0.63 0.33 -24.97
C ARG A 357 0.45 0.85 -23.54
N ASP A 358 1.49 1.48 -23.02
CA ASP A 358 1.47 2.16 -21.73
C ASP A 358 0.55 3.39 -21.77
N THR A 359 -0.37 3.48 -20.82
CA THR A 359 -1.34 4.59 -20.70
C THR A 359 -0.65 5.92 -20.39
N PHE A 360 0.46 5.89 -19.65
CA PHE A 360 1.14 7.10 -19.17
C PHE A 360 2.18 7.67 -20.15
N THR A 361 2.86 6.83 -20.93
CA THR A 361 3.95 7.27 -21.84
C THR A 361 3.68 6.98 -23.32
N GLY A 362 2.61 6.25 -23.64
CA GLY A 362 2.23 5.90 -25.02
C GLY A 362 3.22 4.96 -25.73
N MET A 363 4.26 4.48 -25.06
CA MET A 363 5.22 3.48 -25.56
C MET A 363 4.65 2.06 -25.44
N ASN A 364 5.13 1.12 -26.25
CA ASN A 364 4.83 -0.30 -26.06
C ASN A 364 5.75 -0.88 -24.98
N VAL A 365 5.17 -1.58 -24.00
CA VAL A 365 5.84 -2.15 -22.81
C VAL A 365 5.34 -3.58 -22.55
N VAL A 366 6.08 -4.34 -21.75
CA VAL A 366 5.71 -5.67 -21.27
C VAL A 366 5.68 -5.62 -19.74
N TYR A 367 4.55 -5.99 -19.13
CA TYR A 367 4.37 -6.04 -17.68
C TYR A 367 3.28 -7.05 -17.30
N GLY A 368 3.38 -7.59 -16.09
CA GLY A 368 2.52 -8.64 -15.53
C GLY A 368 1.03 -8.30 -15.44
N ILE A 369 0.20 -9.30 -15.15
CA ILE A 369 -1.27 -9.27 -15.16
C ILE A 369 -1.92 -9.74 -13.84
N SER A 370 -1.15 -9.96 -12.77
CA SER A 370 -1.66 -10.30 -11.43
C SER A 370 -2.76 -9.35 -10.95
N CYS A 371 -2.66 -8.07 -11.33
CA CYS A 371 -3.64 -7.05 -10.99
C CYS A 371 -4.91 -7.14 -11.84
N ASP A 372 -4.82 -7.45 -13.14
CA ASP A 372 -6.00 -7.76 -13.97
C ASP A 372 -6.69 -9.05 -13.50
N ALA A 373 -5.93 -10.03 -12.97
CA ALA A 373 -6.48 -11.22 -12.32
C ALA A 373 -7.21 -10.90 -11.00
N PHE A 374 -6.70 -9.95 -10.20
CA PHE A 374 -7.42 -9.41 -9.04
C PHE A 374 -8.70 -8.68 -9.46
N VAL A 375 -8.68 -7.85 -10.51
CA VAL A 375 -9.90 -7.19 -11.04
C VAL A 375 -10.91 -8.23 -11.54
N ALA A 376 -10.46 -9.28 -12.23
CA ALA A 376 -11.31 -10.40 -12.65
C ALA A 376 -11.88 -11.19 -11.46
N LYS A 377 -11.16 -11.27 -10.34
CA LYS A 377 -11.65 -11.84 -9.08
C LYS A 377 -12.70 -10.94 -8.44
N ALA A 378 -12.41 -9.65 -8.29
CA ALA A 378 -13.29 -8.66 -7.68
C ALA A 378 -14.63 -8.55 -8.41
N LYS A 379 -14.61 -8.53 -9.76
CA LYS A 379 -15.81 -8.66 -10.60
C LYS A 379 -16.64 -9.90 -10.26
N GLY A 380 -15.99 -11.02 -9.95
CA GLY A 380 -16.65 -12.24 -9.48
C GLY A 380 -17.24 -12.09 -8.08
N VAL A 381 -16.49 -11.52 -7.12
CA VAL A 381 -16.96 -11.30 -5.75
C VAL A 381 -18.20 -10.40 -5.74
N ALA A 382 -18.22 -9.34 -6.54
CA ALA A 382 -19.34 -8.41 -6.66
C ALA A 382 -20.65 -9.00 -7.25
N LEU A 383 -20.62 -10.20 -7.85
CA LEU A 383 -21.83 -10.87 -8.36
C LEU A 383 -22.76 -11.39 -7.26
N VAL A 384 -22.27 -11.51 -6.01
CA VAL A 384 -23.10 -11.89 -4.85
C VAL A 384 -22.92 -10.83 -3.76
N PRO A 385 -23.89 -9.92 -3.57
CA PRO A 385 -23.76 -8.80 -2.63
C PRO A 385 -23.58 -9.21 -1.16
N ASP A 386 -24.10 -10.38 -0.74
CA ASP A 386 -24.14 -10.80 0.66
C ASP A 386 -22.79 -11.35 1.18
N VAL A 387 -22.43 -12.58 0.83
CA VAL A 387 -21.16 -13.23 1.25
C VAL A 387 -20.01 -13.10 0.25
N GLY A 388 -20.25 -12.49 -0.91
CA GLY A 388 -19.29 -12.40 -2.01
C GLY A 388 -19.22 -13.66 -2.87
N GLY A 389 -19.13 -13.47 -4.19
CA GLY A 389 -19.02 -14.54 -5.19
C GLY A 389 -17.65 -15.22 -5.26
N TRP A 390 -17.06 -15.59 -4.11
CA TRP A 390 -15.69 -16.16 -4.03
C TRP A 390 -15.50 -17.46 -4.80
N HIS A 391 -16.59 -18.21 -5.06
CA HIS A 391 -16.60 -19.40 -5.91
C HIS A 391 -16.38 -19.10 -7.41
N TYR A 392 -16.46 -17.84 -7.83
CA TYR A 392 -16.11 -17.45 -9.19
C TYR A 392 -14.59 -17.34 -9.38
N ALA A 393 -14.12 -17.91 -10.49
CA ALA A 393 -12.70 -18.00 -10.83
C ALA A 393 -12.23 -16.79 -11.66
N PRO A 394 -11.03 -16.23 -11.43
CA PRO A 394 -10.47 -15.09 -12.17
C PRO A 394 -9.96 -15.47 -13.58
N ALA A 395 -10.77 -16.20 -14.34
CA ALA A 395 -10.48 -16.69 -15.67
C ALA A 395 -11.76 -16.73 -16.53
N GLY A 396 -11.58 -16.74 -17.85
CA GLY A 396 -12.63 -16.80 -18.86
C GLY A 396 -13.13 -15.43 -19.34
N ILE A 397 -13.64 -15.42 -20.57
CA ILE A 397 -14.03 -14.22 -21.35
C ILE A 397 -15.07 -13.35 -20.63
N SER A 398 -15.95 -13.92 -19.80
CA SER A 398 -17.03 -13.17 -19.13
C SER A 398 -16.59 -12.13 -18.08
N ARG A 399 -15.32 -12.13 -17.67
CA ARG A 399 -14.79 -11.23 -16.62
C ARG A 399 -13.29 -10.96 -16.66
N ALA A 400 -12.51 -11.88 -17.23
CA ALA A 400 -11.05 -11.86 -17.23
C ALA A 400 -10.44 -11.44 -18.59
N ILE A 401 -11.16 -10.62 -19.36
CA ILE A 401 -10.60 -9.89 -20.51
C ILE A 401 -9.62 -8.83 -19.99
N ILE A 402 -8.47 -8.72 -20.65
CA ILE A 402 -7.38 -7.81 -20.33
C ILE A 402 -7.56 -6.53 -21.14
N ASP A 403 -8.14 -5.50 -20.51
CA ASP A 403 -8.47 -4.21 -21.12
C ASP A 403 -7.22 -3.32 -21.29
N ARG A 404 -6.31 -3.72 -22.17
CA ARG A 404 -5.08 -2.98 -22.50
C ARG A 404 -5.06 -2.62 -23.98
N GLN A 405 -4.57 -1.43 -24.31
CA GLN A 405 -4.52 -0.96 -25.69
C GLN A 405 -3.37 -1.62 -26.46
N ASN A 406 -3.60 -1.89 -27.76
CA ASN A 406 -2.59 -2.37 -28.71
C ASN A 406 -1.79 -3.59 -28.20
N ILE A 407 -2.47 -4.64 -27.75
CA ILE A 407 -1.82 -5.87 -27.29
C ILE A 407 -1.23 -6.61 -28.50
N ALA A 408 0.08 -6.88 -28.47
CA ALA A 408 0.80 -7.55 -29.54
C ALA A 408 1.70 -8.66 -28.99
N ARG A 409 1.92 -9.73 -29.77
CA ARG A 409 2.82 -10.81 -29.37
C ARG A 409 4.28 -10.40 -29.54
N ILE A 410 5.10 -10.68 -28.54
CA ILE A 410 6.54 -10.43 -28.59
C ILE A 410 7.16 -11.35 -29.67
N PRO A 411 7.95 -10.82 -30.63
CA PRO A 411 8.63 -11.64 -31.63
C PRO A 411 9.52 -12.72 -31.00
N ASN A 412 9.62 -13.87 -31.66
CA ASN A 412 10.51 -15.00 -31.31
C ASN A 412 10.32 -15.63 -29.91
N ILE A 413 9.29 -15.26 -29.13
CA ILE A 413 9.08 -15.72 -27.74
C ILE A 413 8.67 -17.20 -27.59
N GLY A 414 8.59 -17.98 -28.68
CA GLY A 414 8.11 -19.37 -28.63
C GLY A 414 6.59 -19.47 -28.43
N ALA A 415 6.08 -20.70 -28.27
CA ALA A 415 4.66 -21.00 -28.06
C ALA A 415 4.45 -21.69 -26.70
N VAL A 416 3.33 -21.38 -26.02
CA VAL A 416 3.05 -21.93 -24.69
C VAL A 416 2.55 -23.37 -24.79
N ASP A 417 3.35 -24.31 -24.30
CA ASP A 417 2.87 -25.66 -23.97
C ASP A 417 1.94 -25.58 -22.76
N ARG A 418 0.65 -25.82 -23.01
CA ARG A 418 -0.42 -25.74 -22.01
C ARG A 418 -0.30 -26.83 -20.94
N GLU A 419 0.12 -28.05 -21.28
CA GLU A 419 0.23 -29.14 -20.30
C GLU A 419 1.48 -28.96 -19.42
N ALA A 420 2.61 -28.53 -20.00
CA ALA A 420 3.77 -28.12 -19.22
C ALA A 420 3.46 -26.95 -18.27
N PHE A 421 2.64 -25.98 -18.70
CA PHE A 421 2.17 -24.88 -17.84
C PHE A 421 1.26 -25.34 -16.71
N VAL A 422 0.35 -26.28 -16.96
CA VAL A 422 -0.50 -26.90 -15.92
C VAL A 422 0.32 -27.68 -14.90
N LEU A 423 1.32 -28.44 -15.35
CA LEU A 423 2.26 -29.14 -14.47
C LEU A 423 3.11 -28.16 -13.65
N ALA A 424 3.54 -27.06 -14.25
CA ALA A 424 4.26 -25.98 -13.58
C ALA A 424 3.36 -25.06 -12.72
N ARG A 425 2.03 -25.25 -12.73
CA ARG A 425 1.04 -24.37 -12.08
C ARG A 425 1.19 -22.90 -12.49
N ILE A 426 1.17 -22.62 -13.79
CA ILE A 426 1.23 -21.27 -14.36
C ILE A 426 -0.07 -21.00 -15.11
N ASN A 427 -0.67 -19.83 -14.89
CA ASN A 427 -1.87 -19.39 -15.59
C ASN A 427 -1.48 -18.60 -16.86
N PRO A 428 -1.76 -19.12 -18.07
CA PRO A 428 -1.48 -18.42 -19.32
C PRO A 428 -2.65 -17.50 -19.71
N VAL A 429 -2.39 -16.63 -20.69
CA VAL A 429 -3.41 -15.92 -21.45
C VAL A 429 -3.70 -16.61 -22.78
N SER A 430 -4.90 -16.40 -23.30
CA SER A 430 -5.31 -16.83 -24.64
C SER A 430 -6.06 -15.69 -25.35
N VAL A 431 -6.32 -15.87 -26.64
CA VAL A 431 -7.01 -14.89 -27.49
C VAL A 431 -8.36 -15.48 -27.90
N ALA A 432 -9.44 -14.71 -27.73
CA ALA A 432 -10.79 -15.10 -28.12
C ALA A 432 -11.05 -14.80 -29.62
N ALA A 433 -12.17 -15.29 -30.14
CA ALA A 433 -12.49 -15.22 -31.58
C ALA A 433 -12.75 -13.79 -32.11
N ASP A 434 -13.00 -12.84 -31.21
CA ASP A 434 -13.11 -11.40 -31.46
C ASP A 434 -11.75 -10.67 -31.43
N GLY A 435 -10.68 -11.36 -31.06
CA GLY A 435 -9.35 -10.78 -30.83
C GLY A 435 -9.08 -10.35 -29.38
N SER A 436 -10.06 -10.44 -28.48
CA SER A 436 -9.87 -10.06 -27.07
C SER A 436 -8.92 -11.01 -26.36
N VAL A 437 -7.92 -10.48 -25.66
CA VAL A 437 -7.00 -11.28 -24.83
C VAL A 437 -7.61 -11.48 -23.44
N TYR A 438 -7.60 -12.72 -22.95
CA TYR A 438 -8.19 -13.07 -21.66
C TYR A 438 -7.35 -14.10 -20.89
N ILE A 439 -7.55 -14.17 -19.57
CA ILE A 439 -6.90 -15.16 -18.69
C ILE A 439 -7.58 -16.53 -18.89
N ASP A 440 -6.80 -17.52 -19.33
CA ASP A 440 -7.32 -18.83 -19.77
C ASP A 440 -7.45 -19.84 -18.62
N ASP A 441 -6.76 -19.62 -17.49
CA ASP A 441 -6.74 -20.54 -16.35
C ASP A 441 -6.65 -19.85 -14.97
N SER A 442 -6.96 -20.60 -13.91
CA SER A 442 -7.08 -20.12 -12.52
C SER A 442 -6.57 -21.18 -11.52
N LEU A 443 -5.32 -21.59 -11.69
CA LEU A 443 -4.59 -22.49 -10.81
C LEU A 443 -3.83 -21.73 -9.72
N THR A 444 -3.75 -22.36 -8.54
CA THR A 444 -2.84 -22.00 -7.45
C THR A 444 -1.52 -22.77 -7.61
N THR A 445 -0.48 -22.40 -6.86
CA THR A 445 0.80 -23.11 -6.84
C THR A 445 0.74 -24.52 -6.26
N TYR A 446 -0.41 -24.99 -5.77
CA TYR A 446 -0.50 -26.24 -5.00
C TYR A 446 -0.16 -27.47 -5.87
N SER A 447 0.91 -28.17 -5.49
CA SER A 447 1.50 -29.26 -6.27
C SER A 447 0.59 -30.49 -6.40
N LYS A 448 -0.15 -30.85 -5.34
CA LYS A 448 -1.01 -32.04 -5.35
C LYS A 448 -2.23 -31.85 -6.25
N ASN A 449 -2.73 -32.94 -6.83
CA ASN A 449 -3.82 -32.93 -7.80
C ASN A 449 -5.24 -33.00 -7.17
N ASN A 450 -5.47 -32.29 -6.07
CA ASN A 450 -6.78 -32.16 -5.40
C ASN A 450 -7.47 -30.82 -5.77
N TYR A 451 -8.56 -30.47 -5.09
CA TYR A 451 -9.31 -29.24 -5.36
C TYR A 451 -8.58 -27.93 -4.96
N LEU A 452 -7.64 -27.97 -4.01
CA LEU A 452 -6.88 -26.78 -3.56
C LEU A 452 -5.94 -26.20 -4.64
N ARG A 453 -5.71 -26.94 -5.73
CA ARG A 453 -5.01 -26.40 -6.93
C ARG A 453 -5.83 -25.35 -7.69
N PHE A 454 -7.10 -25.15 -7.37
CA PHE A 454 -7.99 -24.21 -8.06
C PHE A 454 -8.19 -22.94 -7.23
N GLN A 455 -7.95 -21.77 -7.83
CA GLN A 455 -8.00 -20.47 -7.16
C GLN A 455 -9.34 -20.24 -6.47
N HIS A 456 -10.44 -20.49 -7.18
CA HIS A 456 -11.80 -20.26 -6.66
C HIS A 456 -12.14 -21.12 -5.44
N VAL A 457 -11.61 -22.34 -5.35
CA VAL A 457 -11.80 -23.20 -4.16
C VAL A 457 -10.99 -22.66 -2.99
N SER A 458 -9.69 -22.39 -3.21
CA SER A 458 -8.80 -21.80 -2.18
C SER A 458 -9.40 -20.51 -1.60
N SER A 459 -9.80 -19.61 -2.49
CA SER A 459 -10.43 -18.31 -2.19
C SER A 459 -11.75 -18.42 -1.42
N LEU A 460 -12.61 -19.38 -1.78
CA LEU A 460 -13.85 -19.62 -1.03
C LEU A 460 -13.57 -20.17 0.38
N MET A 461 -12.59 -21.06 0.55
CA MET A 461 -12.20 -21.56 1.87
C MET A 461 -11.57 -20.43 2.72
N ASN A 462 -10.77 -19.56 2.11
CA ASN A 462 -10.22 -18.34 2.73
C ASN A 462 -11.33 -17.36 3.16
N ALA A 463 -12.41 -17.24 2.40
CA ALA A 463 -13.56 -16.40 2.77
C ALA A 463 -14.34 -16.99 3.96
N ILE A 464 -14.72 -18.27 3.89
CA ILE A 464 -15.43 -18.97 5.00
C ILE A 464 -14.60 -18.91 6.29
N ALA A 465 -13.28 -19.15 6.23
CA ALA A 465 -12.42 -19.12 7.39
C ALA A 465 -12.26 -17.72 8.03
N ARG A 466 -12.30 -16.64 7.23
CA ARG A 466 -12.26 -15.26 7.75
C ARG A 466 -13.60 -14.84 8.35
N ASN A 467 -14.72 -15.16 7.70
CA ASN A 467 -16.03 -14.91 8.29
C ASN A 467 -16.24 -15.71 9.60
N PHE A 468 -15.62 -16.89 9.73
CA PHE A 468 -15.60 -17.64 10.99
C PHE A 468 -14.74 -16.97 12.10
N TYR A 469 -13.66 -16.24 11.77
CA TYR A 469 -12.91 -15.43 12.75
C TYR A 469 -13.79 -14.37 13.39
N GLU A 470 -14.57 -13.65 12.58
CA GLU A 470 -15.47 -12.59 13.05
C GLU A 470 -16.57 -13.16 13.97
N VAL A 471 -17.18 -14.28 13.56
CA VAL A 471 -18.22 -14.98 14.33
C VAL A 471 -17.70 -15.57 15.64
N ALA A 472 -16.63 -16.37 15.60
CA ALA A 472 -16.13 -17.10 16.76
C ALA A 472 -15.57 -16.19 17.86
N GLN A 473 -15.23 -14.95 17.53
CA GLN A 473 -14.61 -14.00 18.46
C GLN A 473 -15.66 -13.08 19.10
N ALA A 474 -16.77 -12.80 18.43
CA ALA A 474 -17.96 -12.23 19.08
C ALA A 474 -18.57 -13.17 20.16
N ILE A 475 -18.27 -14.47 20.10
CA ILE A 475 -18.71 -15.52 21.05
C ILE A 475 -17.62 -15.81 22.12
N LYS A 476 -16.43 -15.23 21.99
CA LYS A 476 -15.29 -15.54 22.87
C LYS A 476 -15.51 -14.99 24.29
N HIS A 477 -15.25 -15.82 25.28
CA HIS A 477 -15.54 -15.61 26.72
C HIS A 477 -17.01 -15.74 27.14
N GLU A 478 -17.93 -16.15 26.25
CA GLU A 478 -19.26 -16.59 26.67
C GLU A 478 -19.19 -17.89 27.51
N PRO A 479 -20.13 -18.14 28.45
CA PRO A 479 -20.19 -19.38 29.21
C PRO A 479 -20.41 -20.62 28.32
N ASP A 480 -19.72 -21.72 28.61
CA ASP A 480 -19.74 -22.99 27.85
C ASP A 480 -21.11 -23.43 27.31
N GLY A 481 -22.16 -23.35 28.14
CA GLY A 481 -23.52 -23.74 27.76
C GLY A 481 -24.12 -22.88 26.64
N ILE A 482 -23.74 -21.60 26.55
CA ILE A 482 -24.11 -20.67 25.47
C ILE A 482 -23.16 -20.86 24.29
N THR A 483 -21.85 -20.95 24.55
CA THR A 483 -20.78 -21.06 23.55
C THR A 483 -21.02 -22.20 22.54
N LYS A 484 -21.46 -23.37 23.00
CA LYS A 484 -21.75 -24.50 22.09
C LYS A 484 -22.88 -24.19 21.11
N GLU A 485 -24.00 -23.66 21.60
CA GLU A 485 -25.18 -23.39 20.79
C GLU A 485 -24.94 -22.20 19.85
N ALA A 486 -24.27 -21.15 20.34
CA ALA A 486 -23.87 -19.99 19.55
C ALA A 486 -22.92 -20.36 18.40
N LEU A 487 -21.86 -21.13 18.68
CA LEU A 487 -20.91 -21.57 17.64
C LEU A 487 -21.57 -22.46 16.59
N MET A 488 -22.42 -23.42 17.00
CA MET A 488 -23.13 -24.29 16.07
C MET A 488 -24.07 -23.47 15.18
N LYS A 489 -24.95 -22.66 15.79
CA LYS A 489 -25.93 -21.83 15.09
C LYS A 489 -25.27 -20.88 14.11
N ALA A 490 -24.30 -20.09 14.57
CA ALA A 490 -23.70 -19.04 13.75
C ALA A 490 -22.85 -19.60 12.60
N MET A 491 -22.25 -20.79 12.76
CA MET A 491 -21.57 -21.48 11.65
C MET A 491 -22.56 -22.04 10.62
N THR A 492 -23.70 -22.58 11.06
CA THR A 492 -24.81 -22.99 10.17
C THR A 492 -25.36 -21.79 9.39
N GLU A 493 -25.72 -20.69 10.06
CA GLU A 493 -26.22 -19.46 9.42
C GLU A 493 -25.20 -18.84 8.44
N LEU A 494 -23.90 -18.95 8.73
CA LEU A 494 -22.83 -18.52 7.81
C LEU A 494 -22.76 -19.40 6.56
N LEU A 495 -22.84 -20.72 6.70
CA LEU A 495 -22.74 -21.66 5.57
C LEU A 495 -24.01 -21.67 4.71
N ASP A 496 -25.19 -21.47 5.29
CA ASP A 496 -26.46 -21.32 4.56
C ASP A 496 -26.43 -20.13 3.60
N ARG A 497 -25.82 -19.01 3.99
CA ARG A 497 -25.59 -17.86 3.10
C ARG A 497 -24.70 -18.23 1.90
N TYR A 498 -23.71 -19.10 2.08
CA TYR A 498 -22.89 -19.63 0.98
C TYR A 498 -23.61 -20.67 0.11
N VAL A 499 -24.57 -21.42 0.65
CA VAL A 499 -25.48 -22.28 -0.13
C VAL A 499 -26.43 -21.42 -0.97
N ALA A 500 -27.06 -20.41 -0.37
CA ALA A 500 -27.93 -19.45 -1.06
C ALA A 500 -27.20 -18.68 -2.17
N ALA A 501 -25.91 -18.39 -1.97
CA ALA A 501 -25.01 -17.81 -2.97
C ALA A 501 -24.61 -18.77 -4.12
N GLY A 502 -25.02 -20.05 -4.09
CA GLY A 502 -24.57 -21.08 -5.03
C GLY A 502 -23.08 -21.43 -4.94
N ALA A 503 -22.41 -21.02 -3.85
CA ALA A 503 -20.99 -21.27 -3.63
C ALA A 503 -20.71 -22.69 -3.09
N LEU A 504 -21.68 -23.24 -2.36
CA LEU A 504 -21.72 -24.61 -1.86
C LEU A 504 -22.90 -25.36 -2.50
N VAL A 505 -22.71 -26.65 -2.80
CA VAL A 505 -23.68 -27.51 -3.51
C VAL A 505 -23.68 -28.92 -2.96
N THR A 506 -24.76 -29.68 -3.17
CA THR A 506 -24.83 -31.12 -2.85
C THR A 506 -23.62 -31.89 -3.41
N PRO A 507 -23.02 -32.82 -2.62
CA PRO A 507 -21.89 -33.62 -3.05
C PRO A 507 -22.11 -34.36 -4.38
N ARG A 508 -21.08 -34.32 -5.24
CA ARG A 508 -21.09 -35.03 -6.53
C ARG A 508 -20.93 -36.54 -6.39
N ASP A 509 -20.38 -36.99 -5.25
CA ASP A 509 -20.23 -38.39 -4.88
C ASP A 509 -21.24 -38.70 -3.78
N LYS A 510 -22.20 -39.60 -4.08
CA LYS A 510 -23.27 -39.96 -3.15
C LYS A 510 -22.78 -40.65 -1.87
N SER A 511 -21.53 -41.13 -1.83
CA SER A 511 -20.93 -41.67 -0.60
C SER A 511 -20.58 -40.58 0.43
N GLN A 512 -20.64 -39.30 0.04
CA GLN A 512 -20.31 -38.15 0.89
C GLN A 512 -21.54 -37.45 1.48
N GLY A 513 -22.75 -38.01 1.31
CA GLY A 513 -24.02 -37.43 1.77
C GLY A 513 -24.73 -36.57 0.72
N GLU A 514 -25.87 -35.99 1.10
CA GLU A 514 -26.68 -35.12 0.22
C GLU A 514 -26.60 -33.63 0.63
N ASP A 515 -26.18 -33.34 1.87
CA ASP A 515 -26.04 -32.00 2.43
C ASP A 515 -24.83 -31.24 1.81
N PRO A 516 -24.97 -29.96 1.43
CA PRO A 516 -23.85 -29.17 0.89
C PRO A 516 -22.69 -28.95 1.88
N TYR A 517 -22.96 -29.10 3.17
CA TYR A 517 -21.99 -28.98 4.25
C TYR A 517 -22.39 -29.79 5.49
N VAL A 518 -21.45 -30.03 6.40
CA VAL A 518 -21.65 -30.64 7.73
C VAL A 518 -20.84 -29.87 8.77
N VAL A 519 -21.47 -29.48 9.88
CA VAL A 519 -20.81 -28.80 11.02
C VAL A 519 -20.84 -29.71 12.25
N GLN A 520 -19.74 -29.73 13.01
CA GLN A 520 -19.63 -30.40 14.31
C GLN A 520 -18.94 -29.47 15.32
N VAL A 521 -19.45 -29.40 16.55
CA VAL A 521 -18.90 -28.57 17.64
C VAL A 521 -18.61 -29.46 18.86
N VAL A 522 -17.35 -29.49 19.28
CA VAL A 522 -16.83 -30.38 20.33
C VAL A 522 -15.96 -29.59 21.30
N GLN A 523 -16.25 -29.67 22.60
CA GLN A 523 -15.33 -29.20 23.64
C GLN A 523 -14.18 -30.21 23.75
N LYS A 524 -12.94 -29.77 23.54
CA LYS A 524 -11.72 -30.60 23.62
C LYS A 524 -11.13 -30.59 25.01
N ASP A 525 -11.02 -29.40 25.58
CA ASP A 525 -10.60 -29.13 26.96
C ASP A 525 -11.54 -28.09 27.57
N ILE A 526 -11.43 -27.83 28.88
CA ILE A 526 -12.36 -26.97 29.62
C ILE A 526 -12.51 -25.56 29.02
N ASP A 527 -11.47 -25.03 28.40
CA ASP A 527 -11.42 -23.72 27.75
C ASP A 527 -11.26 -23.77 26.22
N LEU A 528 -11.28 -24.98 25.61
CA LEU A 528 -11.03 -25.18 24.18
C LEU A 528 -12.23 -25.81 23.47
N TRP A 529 -12.87 -25.02 22.59
CA TRP A 529 -13.94 -25.45 21.71
C TRP A 529 -13.43 -25.61 20.26
N GLU A 530 -13.63 -26.79 19.68
CA GLU A 530 -13.32 -27.09 18.28
C GLU A 530 -14.59 -27.09 17.43
N VAL A 531 -14.60 -26.28 16.38
CA VAL A 531 -15.63 -26.30 15.32
C VAL A 531 -15.01 -26.92 14.08
N ALA A 532 -15.52 -28.07 13.65
CA ALA A 532 -15.13 -28.73 12.42
C ALA A 532 -16.23 -28.56 11.37
N TRP A 533 -15.88 -28.04 10.19
CA TRP A 533 -16.80 -27.94 9.06
C TRP A 533 -16.26 -28.68 7.83
N SER A 534 -17.13 -29.47 7.21
CA SER A 534 -16.91 -30.07 5.89
C SER A 534 -17.86 -29.39 4.90
N VAL A 535 -17.36 -29.02 3.72
CA VAL A 535 -18.10 -28.21 2.73
C VAL A 535 -17.82 -28.71 1.31
N CYS A 536 -18.83 -28.74 0.45
CA CYS A 536 -18.66 -29.14 -0.95
C CYS A 536 -18.75 -27.91 -1.89
N PRO A 537 -17.60 -27.39 -2.38
CA PRO A 537 -17.55 -26.15 -3.15
C PRO A 537 -17.94 -26.33 -4.63
N THR A 538 -18.61 -25.32 -5.19
CA THR A 538 -18.98 -25.26 -6.60
C THR A 538 -17.74 -25.18 -7.51
N GLY A 539 -17.40 -26.30 -8.16
CA GLY A 539 -16.27 -26.40 -9.09
C GLY A 539 -16.59 -26.00 -10.54
N THR A 540 -15.66 -25.29 -11.19
CA THR A 540 -15.82 -24.71 -12.54
C THR A 540 -15.51 -25.64 -13.73
N ALA A 541 -16.09 -25.33 -14.89
CA ALA A 541 -15.91 -26.08 -16.15
C ALA A 541 -14.61 -25.69 -16.90
N ARG A 542 -13.46 -26.07 -16.34
CA ARG A 542 -12.13 -25.77 -16.92
C ARG A 542 -11.80 -26.54 -18.22
N ARG A 543 -12.43 -27.70 -18.47
CA ARG A 543 -12.18 -28.55 -19.65
C ARG A 543 -13.52 -29.03 -20.21
N ILE A 544 -13.71 -28.87 -21.51
CA ILE A 544 -14.92 -29.25 -22.25
C ILE A 544 -14.50 -30.08 -23.46
N VAL A 545 -15.23 -31.17 -23.74
CA VAL A 545 -14.97 -32.05 -24.88
C VAL A 545 -16.27 -32.27 -25.65
N GLY A 546 -16.32 -31.81 -26.90
CA GLY A 546 -17.40 -32.16 -27.82
C GLY A 546 -17.12 -33.49 -28.51
N LYS A 547 -18.11 -34.40 -28.53
CA LYS A 547 -18.05 -35.65 -29.28
C LYS A 547 -19.12 -35.63 -30.38
N PRO A 548 -18.78 -35.28 -31.64
CA PRO A 548 -19.72 -35.42 -32.74
C PRO A 548 -20.03 -36.90 -32.98
N ILE A 549 -21.30 -37.21 -33.21
CA ILE A 549 -21.79 -38.55 -33.54
C ILE A 549 -22.72 -38.40 -34.74
N LEU A 550 -22.40 -39.10 -35.83
CA LEU A 550 -23.31 -39.21 -36.97
C LEU A 550 -24.45 -40.17 -36.62
N MET A 551 -25.68 -39.72 -36.80
CA MET A 551 -26.85 -40.60 -36.79
C MET A 551 -26.89 -41.44 -38.08
N ARG A 552 -27.61 -42.57 -38.03
CA ARG A 552 -27.92 -43.42 -39.18
C ARG A 552 -29.40 -43.28 -39.53
#